data_AF-A0AAV6YXK2-F1
#
_entry.id   AF-A0AAV6YXK2-F1
#
_cell.length_a   1.000
_cell.length_b   1.000
_cell.length_c   1.000
_cell.angle_alpha   90.00
_cell.angle_beta   90.00
_cell.angle_gamma   90.00
#
_symmetry.space_group_name_H-M   'P 1'
#
loop_
_entity.id
_entity.type
_entity.pdbx_description
1 polymer ?
#
loop_
_entity_poly.entity_id
_entity_poly.type
_entity_poly.pdbx_seq_one_letter_code
_entity_poly.pdbx_strand_id
1 'polypeptide(L)'
;MQSESLIKPLMQTISHQHSKVRVAVIQTTGAVIQYGNGKSVDDVLSHLAQRLFDDAPQVRLAVTVVVGDWLLELRDRYSYFHKLIPLVLSCTTDEIPDIKQTALNYWQKIGLQWEKENEEDLKDKMDFSATCPPLYPPEVQRPGLGCRELIFRNLSKILPAVSHDITDWVANTRIKAAQLLVVLLLHAEDHATQHMELLLSTLYRSCLDEEEKVVLN
;
A
#
# COMPACT_ATOMS: atom_id res chain seq x y z
N MET A 1 -5.12 -5.94 26.92
CA MET A 1 -4.23 -4.81 27.35
C MET A 1 -5.06 -3.53 27.40
N GLN A 2 -4.70 -2.53 28.21
CA GLN A 2 -5.44 -1.25 28.25
C GLN A 2 -5.36 -0.45 26.94
N SER A 3 -4.44 -0.76 26.02
CA SER A 3 -4.31 -0.07 24.73
C SER A 3 -5.55 -0.20 23.83
N GLU A 4 -6.26 -1.33 23.88
CA GLU A 4 -7.44 -1.60 23.05
C GLU A 4 -8.61 -0.67 23.35
N SER A 5 -8.75 -0.22 24.61
CA SER A 5 -9.82 0.70 25.00
C SER A 5 -9.66 2.10 24.38
N LEU A 6 -8.45 2.44 23.92
CA LEU A 6 -8.15 3.72 23.26
C LEU A 6 -8.56 3.73 21.78
N ILE A 7 -8.77 2.57 21.17
CA ILE A 7 -8.98 2.47 19.72
C ILE A 7 -10.30 3.10 19.31
N LYS A 8 -11.39 2.73 19.99
CA LYS A 8 -12.72 3.27 19.70
C LYS A 8 -12.77 4.81 19.76
N PRO A 9 -12.32 5.50 20.85
CA PRO A 9 -12.35 6.95 20.88
C PRO A 9 -11.41 7.59 19.84
N LEU A 10 -10.28 6.97 19.51
CA LEU A 10 -9.40 7.45 18.43
C LEU A 10 -10.11 7.38 17.07
N MET A 11 -10.75 6.25 16.73
CA MET A 11 -11.48 6.10 15.47
C MET A 11 -12.70 7.03 15.37
N GLN A 12 -13.32 7.40 16.50
CA GLN A 12 -14.36 8.44 16.51
C GLN A 12 -13.81 9.85 16.24
N THR A 13 -12.52 10.08 16.49
CA THR A 13 -11.88 11.41 16.37
C THR A 13 -11.14 11.56 15.03
N ILE A 14 -10.89 10.49 14.28
CA ILE A 14 -10.10 10.51 13.03
C ILE A 14 -10.74 11.33 11.90
N SER A 15 -12.04 11.62 12.00
CA SER A 15 -12.80 12.46 11.07
C SER A 15 -13.01 13.90 11.55
N HIS A 16 -12.28 14.33 12.59
CA HIS A 16 -12.40 15.68 13.14
C HIS A 16 -12.15 16.78 12.10
N GLN A 17 -12.86 17.92 12.22
CA GLN A 17 -12.79 19.03 11.27
C GLN A 17 -11.36 19.61 11.09
N HIS A 18 -10.57 19.64 12.17
CA HIS A 18 -9.20 20.18 12.13
C HIS A 18 -8.18 19.11 11.75
N SER A 19 -7.43 19.34 10.67
CA SER A 19 -6.39 18.43 10.16
C SER A 19 -5.33 18.10 11.21
N LYS A 20 -4.91 19.07 12.04
CA LYS A 20 -3.97 18.83 13.15
C LYS A 20 -4.46 17.78 14.15
N VAL A 21 -5.77 17.73 14.42
CA VAL A 21 -6.36 16.71 15.29
C VAL A 21 -6.34 15.35 14.59
N ARG A 22 -6.68 15.29 13.30
CA ARG A 22 -6.62 14.05 12.51
C ARG A 22 -5.20 13.47 12.46
N VAL A 23 -4.19 14.32 12.24
CA VAL A 23 -2.76 13.93 12.30
C VAL A 23 -2.41 13.35 13.66
N ALA A 24 -2.76 14.05 14.75
CA ALA A 24 -2.48 13.58 16.10
C ALA A 24 -3.16 12.23 16.40
N VAL A 25 -4.41 12.05 15.94
CA VAL A 25 -5.14 10.77 16.08
C VAL A 25 -4.43 9.66 15.32
N ILE A 26 -4.02 9.88 14.06
CA ILE A 26 -3.32 8.87 13.26
C ILE A 26 -2.00 8.45 13.92
N GLN A 27 -1.19 9.43 14.33
CA GLN A 27 0.07 9.17 15.03
C GLN A 27 -0.14 8.42 16.35
N THR A 28 -1.16 8.82 17.11
CA THR A 28 -1.52 8.15 18.38
C THR A 28 -2.00 6.72 18.13
N THR A 29 -2.83 6.48 17.12
CA THR A 29 -3.22 5.13 16.69
C THR A 29 -1.99 4.32 16.28
N GLY A 30 -1.06 4.91 15.53
CA GLY A 30 0.24 4.35 15.21
C GLY A 30 0.96 3.78 16.43
N ALA A 31 1.17 4.62 17.45
CA ALA A 31 1.84 4.24 18.68
C ALA A 31 1.04 3.20 19.50
N VAL A 32 -0.29 3.36 19.59
CA VAL A 32 -1.18 2.44 20.34
C VAL A 32 -1.11 1.04 19.76
N ILE A 33 -1.06 0.87 18.44
CA ILE A 33 -0.92 -0.45 17.81
C ILE A 33 0.53 -0.96 17.92
N GLN A 34 1.52 -0.11 17.62
CA GLN A 34 2.94 -0.49 17.61
C GLN A 34 3.42 -1.05 18.96
N TYR A 35 3.01 -0.41 20.06
CA TYR A 35 3.39 -0.79 21.42
C TYR A 35 2.27 -1.51 22.18
N GLY A 36 1.16 -1.79 21.50
CA GLY A 36 -0.03 -2.41 22.06
C GLY A 36 -0.24 -3.84 21.61
N ASN A 37 -1.50 -4.19 21.36
CA ASN A 37 -1.88 -5.45 20.74
C ASN A 37 -2.03 -5.26 19.23
N GLY A 38 -1.09 -5.83 18.45
CA GLY A 38 -1.09 -5.76 16.98
C GLY A 38 -2.35 -6.33 16.32
N LYS A 39 -3.15 -7.15 17.02
CA LYS A 39 -4.43 -7.67 16.51
C LYS A 39 -5.42 -6.59 16.12
N SER A 40 -5.30 -5.40 16.72
CA SER A 40 -6.20 -4.30 16.41
C SER A 40 -5.84 -3.48 15.18
N VAL A 41 -4.84 -3.91 14.38
CA VAL A 41 -4.63 -3.37 13.02
C VAL A 41 -5.93 -3.44 12.21
N ASP A 42 -6.69 -4.51 12.35
CA ASP A 42 -7.94 -4.71 11.62
C ASP A 42 -9.04 -3.72 12.03
N ASP A 43 -9.02 -3.24 13.28
CA ASP A 43 -10.01 -2.28 13.79
C ASP A 43 -9.79 -0.87 13.21
N VAL A 44 -8.58 -0.57 12.74
CA VAL A 44 -8.17 0.79 12.33
C VAL A 44 -7.91 0.92 10.83
N LEU A 45 -7.71 -0.19 10.13
CA LEU A 45 -7.27 -0.21 8.73
C LEU A 45 -8.19 0.59 7.79
N SER A 46 -9.50 0.36 7.87
CA SER A 46 -10.47 1.05 7.00
C SER A 46 -10.48 2.56 7.23
N HIS A 47 -10.31 2.99 8.49
CA HIS A 47 -10.23 4.40 8.85
C HIS A 47 -8.95 5.05 8.30
N LEU A 48 -7.81 4.35 8.36
CA LEU A 48 -6.55 4.83 7.77
C LEU A 48 -6.61 4.89 6.24
N ALA A 49 -7.20 3.88 5.59
CA ALA A 49 -7.40 3.88 4.14
C ALA A 49 -8.25 5.09 3.70
N GLN A 50 -9.32 5.42 4.42
CA GLN A 50 -10.12 6.63 4.16
C GLN A 50 -9.34 7.94 4.35
N ARG A 51 -8.23 7.94 5.11
CA ARG A 51 -7.37 9.12 5.29
C ARG A 51 -6.35 9.31 4.16
N LEU A 52 -6.22 8.35 3.25
CA LEU A 52 -5.47 8.54 2.00
C LEU A 52 -6.17 9.48 1.01
N PHE A 53 -7.46 9.75 1.22
CA PHE A 53 -8.27 10.69 0.45
C PHE A 53 -8.43 12.05 1.15
N ASP A 54 -7.70 12.31 2.24
CA ASP A 54 -7.83 13.55 2.99
C ASP A 54 -7.27 14.74 2.19
N ASP A 55 -8.02 15.85 2.13
CA ASP A 55 -7.62 17.07 1.42
C ASP A 55 -6.35 17.70 2.01
N ALA A 56 -6.05 17.45 3.29
CA ALA A 56 -4.85 17.97 3.93
C ALA A 56 -3.67 17.01 3.72
N PRO A 57 -2.60 17.41 2.98
CA PRO A 57 -1.45 16.56 2.72
C PRO A 57 -0.78 15.99 3.98
N GLN A 58 -0.74 16.78 5.06
CA GLN A 58 -0.18 16.37 6.35
C GLN A 58 -0.89 15.15 6.95
N VAL A 59 -2.19 14.99 6.69
CA VAL A 59 -2.96 13.82 7.15
C VAL A 59 -2.56 12.58 6.36
N ARG A 60 -2.49 12.68 5.03
CA ARG A 60 -2.04 11.59 4.15
C ARG A 60 -0.61 11.16 4.49
N LEU A 61 0.29 12.12 4.68
CA LEU A 61 1.67 11.88 5.13
C LEU A 61 1.73 11.12 6.46
N ALA A 62 0.90 11.51 7.43
CA ALA A 62 0.85 10.81 8.72
C ALA A 62 0.44 9.34 8.57
N VAL A 63 -0.50 9.03 7.67
CA VAL A 63 -0.84 7.63 7.33
C VAL A 63 0.36 6.92 6.70
N THR A 64 1.02 7.53 5.72
CA THR A 64 2.19 6.95 5.04
C THR A 64 3.28 6.57 6.04
N VAL A 65 3.60 7.47 6.97
CA VAL A 65 4.62 7.25 8.01
C VAL A 65 4.20 6.12 8.95
N VAL A 66 3.00 6.18 9.52
CA VAL A 66 2.52 5.15 10.48
C VAL A 66 2.48 3.76 9.85
N VAL A 67 1.96 3.63 8.63
CA VAL A 67 1.87 2.33 7.95
C VAL A 67 3.27 1.85 7.53
N GLY A 68 4.15 2.75 7.09
CA GLY A 68 5.54 2.45 6.79
C GLY A 68 6.30 1.91 8.01
N ASP A 69 6.15 2.55 9.16
CA ASP A 69 6.73 2.10 10.43
C ASP A 69 6.18 0.72 10.82
N TRP A 70 4.87 0.48 10.67
CA TRP A 70 4.31 -0.84 10.94
C TRP A 70 4.85 -1.93 10.00
N LEU A 71 5.06 -1.63 8.72
CA LEU A 71 5.65 -2.58 7.77
C LEU A 71 7.11 -2.92 8.07
N LEU A 72 7.84 -2.04 8.77
CA LEU A 72 9.23 -2.26 9.18
C LEU A 72 9.32 -2.92 10.57
N GLU A 73 8.51 -2.47 11.52
CA GLU A 73 8.77 -2.68 12.95
C GLU A 73 7.62 -3.29 13.73
N LEU A 74 6.40 -3.41 13.17
CA LEU A 74 5.29 -3.99 13.92
C LEU A 74 5.56 -5.46 14.26
N ARG A 75 5.27 -5.85 15.49
CA ARG A 75 5.34 -7.26 15.90
C ARG A 75 4.35 -8.08 15.07
N ASP A 76 4.82 -9.17 14.48
CA ASP A 76 4.03 -10.04 13.59
C ASP A 76 3.54 -9.33 12.30
N ARG A 77 4.29 -8.32 11.82
CA ARG A 77 3.95 -7.56 10.60
C ARG A 77 3.69 -8.40 9.35
N TYR A 78 4.29 -9.58 9.24
CA TYR A 78 4.09 -10.51 8.12
C TYR A 78 2.62 -10.90 7.95
N SER A 79 1.89 -11.07 9.06
CA SER A 79 0.45 -11.35 9.06
C SER A 79 -0.38 -10.23 8.42
N TYR A 80 0.14 -9.00 8.41
CA TYR A 80 -0.55 -7.81 7.95
C TYR A 80 -0.04 -7.24 6.63
N PHE A 81 0.99 -7.83 6.00
CA PHE A 81 1.57 -7.32 4.75
C PHE A 81 0.53 -7.08 3.65
N HIS A 82 -0.29 -8.08 3.32
CA HIS A 82 -1.36 -7.92 2.32
C HIS A 82 -2.38 -6.81 2.64
N LYS A 83 -2.47 -6.35 3.89
CA LYS A 83 -3.37 -5.27 4.32
C LYS A 83 -2.67 -3.91 4.30
N LEU A 84 -1.40 -3.85 4.69
CA LEU A 84 -0.64 -2.60 4.85
C LEU A 84 0.08 -2.17 3.58
N ILE A 85 0.56 -3.11 2.76
CA ILE A 85 1.24 -2.83 1.48
C ILE A 85 0.40 -1.92 0.56
N PRO A 86 -0.90 -2.19 0.33
CA PRO A 86 -1.73 -1.32 -0.52
C PRO A 86 -1.77 0.14 -0.06
N LEU A 87 -1.73 0.39 1.26
CA LEU A 87 -1.80 1.74 1.82
C LEU A 87 -0.53 2.54 1.52
N VAL A 88 0.65 1.95 1.71
CA VAL A 88 1.93 2.63 1.38
C VAL A 88 2.08 2.80 -0.13
N LEU A 89 1.77 1.78 -0.92
CA LEU A 89 1.91 1.86 -2.38
C LEU A 89 0.96 2.89 -3.01
N SER A 90 -0.24 3.06 -2.46
CA SER A 90 -1.18 4.11 -2.90
C SER A 90 -0.66 5.54 -2.66
N CYS A 91 0.33 5.70 -1.78
CA CYS A 91 1.00 6.99 -1.52
C CYS A 91 2.14 7.28 -2.51
N THR A 92 2.61 6.29 -3.28
CA THR A 92 3.69 6.48 -4.28
C THR A 92 3.21 7.25 -5.52
N THR A 93 1.90 7.39 -5.68
CA THR A 93 1.24 8.20 -6.72
C THR A 93 0.56 9.45 -6.14
N ASP A 94 0.93 9.87 -4.93
CA ASP A 94 0.43 11.13 -4.37
C ASP A 94 0.90 12.33 -5.19
N GLU A 95 0.04 13.33 -5.29
CA GLU A 95 0.30 14.59 -6.00
C GLU A 95 1.37 15.45 -5.29
N ILE A 96 1.57 15.25 -3.98
CA ILE A 96 2.54 15.96 -3.18
C ILE A 96 3.89 15.21 -3.21
N PRO A 97 4.96 15.84 -3.76
CA PRO A 97 6.25 15.17 -3.93
C PRO A 97 6.84 14.59 -2.64
N ASP A 98 6.67 15.28 -1.52
CA ASP A 98 7.18 14.84 -0.21
C ASP A 98 6.51 13.53 0.25
N ILE A 99 5.21 13.36 0.00
CA ILE A 99 4.47 12.14 0.34
C ILE A 99 4.94 10.99 -0.54
N LYS A 100 5.04 11.24 -1.85
CA LYS A 100 5.55 10.28 -2.83
C LYS A 100 6.95 9.80 -2.45
N GLN A 101 7.87 10.71 -2.19
CA GLN A 101 9.24 10.36 -1.83
C GLN A 101 9.32 9.62 -0.49
N THR A 102 8.50 10.02 0.49
CA THR A 102 8.40 9.32 1.78
C THR A 102 7.94 7.88 1.59
N ALA A 103 6.87 7.66 0.81
CA ALA A 103 6.35 6.32 0.51
C ALA A 103 7.38 5.45 -0.22
N LEU A 104 8.06 6.00 -1.24
CA LEU A 104 9.12 5.31 -1.97
C LEU A 104 10.29 4.92 -1.07
N ASN A 105 10.72 5.83 -0.18
CA ASN A 105 11.80 5.55 0.77
C ASN A 105 11.42 4.44 1.76
N TYR A 106 10.20 4.47 2.30
CA TYR A 106 9.71 3.38 3.14
C TYR A 106 9.67 2.07 2.36
N TRP A 107 9.11 2.07 1.16
CA TRP A 107 8.97 0.86 0.35
C TRP A 107 10.32 0.22 0.03
N GLN A 108 11.32 1.02 -0.34
CA GLN A 108 12.68 0.53 -0.55
C GLN A 108 13.26 -0.11 0.72
N LYS A 109 13.11 0.54 1.88
CA LYS A 109 13.58 -0.01 3.17
C LYS A 109 12.88 -1.31 3.54
N ILE A 110 11.56 -1.38 3.34
CA ILE A 110 10.74 -2.56 3.62
C ILE A 110 11.19 -3.74 2.75
N GLY A 111 11.40 -3.51 1.45
CA GLY A 111 11.92 -4.53 0.54
C GLY A 111 13.31 -5.02 0.95
N LEU A 112 14.24 -4.12 1.25
CA LEU A 112 15.60 -4.49 1.69
C LEU A 112 15.59 -5.27 3.01
N GLN A 113 14.75 -4.86 3.97
CA GLN A 113 14.62 -5.58 5.24
C GLN A 113 14.04 -6.98 5.01
N TRP A 114 12.98 -7.10 4.22
CA TRP A 114 12.37 -8.40 3.93
C TRP A 114 13.34 -9.33 3.19
N GLU A 115 14.08 -8.80 2.21
CA GLU A 115 15.10 -9.57 1.48
C GLU A 115 16.16 -10.13 2.44
N LYS A 116 16.68 -9.30 3.35
CA LYS A 116 17.64 -9.72 4.38
C LYS A 116 17.08 -10.76 5.35
N GLU A 117 15.81 -10.63 5.74
CA GLU A 117 15.16 -11.57 6.65
C GLU A 117 14.84 -12.93 6.00
N ASN A 118 14.81 -13.00 4.66
CA ASN A 118 14.45 -14.19 3.89
C ASN A 118 15.57 -14.62 2.92
N GLU A 119 16.83 -14.29 3.24
CA GLU A 119 17.99 -14.53 2.36
C GLU A 119 18.13 -16.01 1.97
N GLU A 120 17.89 -16.92 2.90
CA GLU A 120 17.97 -18.37 2.64
C GLU A 120 16.94 -18.82 1.59
N ASP A 121 15.71 -18.31 1.66
CA ASP A 121 14.63 -18.60 0.70
C ASP A 121 14.90 -17.96 -0.67
N LEU A 122 15.68 -16.88 -0.71
CA LEU A 122 15.92 -16.07 -1.91
C LEU A 122 17.26 -16.36 -2.59
N LYS A 123 18.09 -17.24 -2.00
CA LYS A 123 19.46 -17.47 -2.43
C LYS A 123 19.61 -17.67 -3.94
N ASP A 124 18.80 -18.55 -4.53
CA ASP A 124 18.84 -18.80 -5.97
C ASP A 124 18.47 -17.55 -6.80
N LYS A 125 17.51 -16.74 -6.34
CA LYS A 125 17.11 -15.50 -7.03
C LYS A 125 18.15 -14.38 -6.89
N MET A 126 18.92 -14.39 -5.80
CA MET A 126 20.03 -13.47 -5.58
C MET A 126 21.23 -13.86 -6.45
N ASP A 127 21.62 -15.13 -6.41
CA ASP A 127 22.73 -15.70 -7.19
C ASP A 127 22.46 -15.60 -8.70
N PHE A 128 21.19 -15.77 -9.12
CA PHE A 128 20.74 -15.67 -10.51
C PHE A 128 19.74 -14.51 -10.68
N SER A 129 20.24 -13.29 -10.48
CA SER A 129 19.45 -12.06 -10.62
C SER A 129 18.77 -11.96 -11.98
N ALA A 130 17.43 -11.93 -11.98
CA ALA A 130 16.64 -11.75 -13.20
C ALA A 130 16.93 -10.38 -13.84
N THR A 131 17.21 -10.39 -15.14
CA THR A 131 17.38 -9.16 -15.93
C THR A 131 16.11 -8.32 -15.94
N CYS A 132 16.24 -7.01 -16.10
CA CYS A 132 15.08 -6.14 -16.31
C CYS A 132 14.28 -6.62 -17.54
N PRO A 133 12.94 -6.76 -17.45
CA PRO A 133 12.13 -7.13 -18.60
C PRO A 133 12.32 -6.15 -19.79
N PRO A 134 12.39 -6.64 -21.04
CA PRO A 134 12.62 -5.77 -22.21
C PRO A 134 11.56 -4.67 -22.40
N LEU A 135 10.32 -4.93 -21.96
CA LEU A 135 9.18 -4.01 -22.07
C LEU A 135 8.90 -3.25 -20.77
N TYR A 136 9.86 -3.22 -19.83
CA TYR A 136 9.71 -2.37 -18.65
C TYR A 136 9.66 -0.90 -19.06
N PRO A 137 8.73 -0.08 -18.54
CA PRO A 137 8.58 1.29 -18.99
C PRO A 137 9.86 2.12 -18.85
N PRO A 138 10.21 2.94 -19.85
CA PRO A 138 11.34 3.86 -19.74
C PRO A 138 11.10 4.84 -18.58
N GLU A 139 12.18 5.29 -17.95
CA GLU A 139 12.16 6.29 -16.85
C GLU A 139 11.48 5.83 -15.54
N VAL A 140 10.94 4.62 -15.49
CA VAL A 140 10.44 4.01 -14.26
C VAL A 140 11.54 3.17 -13.61
N GLN A 141 11.84 3.46 -12.35
CA GLN A 141 12.81 2.67 -11.59
C GLN A 141 12.21 1.31 -11.24
N ARG A 142 12.86 0.24 -11.70
CA ARG A 142 12.50 -1.13 -11.34
C ARG A 142 12.67 -1.36 -9.82
N PRO A 143 11.65 -1.87 -9.11
CA PRO A 143 11.75 -2.19 -7.68
C PRO A 143 12.80 -3.28 -7.39
N GLY A 144 13.42 -3.20 -6.21
CA GLY A 144 14.37 -4.21 -5.73
C GLY A 144 13.73 -5.59 -5.55
N LEU A 145 14.54 -6.64 -5.46
CA LEU A 145 14.06 -8.03 -5.37
C LEU A 145 13.09 -8.22 -4.20
N GLY A 146 13.43 -7.79 -2.99
CA GLY A 146 12.52 -7.91 -1.84
C GLY A 146 11.16 -7.22 -2.04
N CYS A 147 11.11 -6.08 -2.74
CA CYS A 147 9.84 -5.40 -3.05
C CYS A 147 8.97 -6.23 -4.01
N ARG A 148 9.60 -6.82 -5.04
CA ARG A 148 8.91 -7.66 -6.03
C ARG A 148 8.39 -8.95 -5.40
N GLU A 149 9.20 -9.59 -4.56
CA GLU A 149 8.80 -10.81 -3.84
C GLU A 149 7.69 -10.57 -2.82
N LEU A 150 7.71 -9.42 -2.13
CA LEU A 150 6.61 -9.01 -1.25
C LEU A 150 5.29 -8.89 -2.01
N ILE A 151 5.31 -8.32 -3.22
CA ILE A 151 4.12 -8.28 -4.07
C ILE A 151 3.73 -9.66 -4.53
N PHE A 152 4.64 -10.46 -5.09
CA PHE A 152 4.35 -11.83 -5.52
C PHE A 152 3.62 -12.64 -4.44
N ARG A 153 4.13 -12.61 -3.20
CA ARG A 153 3.56 -13.38 -2.07
C ARG A 153 2.21 -12.87 -1.57
N ASN A 154 1.86 -11.61 -1.83
CA ASN A 154 0.64 -10.98 -1.31
C ASN A 154 -0.38 -10.61 -2.40
N LEU A 155 -0.02 -10.70 -3.69
CA LEU A 155 -0.83 -10.22 -4.80
C LEU A 155 -2.20 -10.90 -4.87
N SER A 156 -2.27 -12.20 -4.61
CA SER A 156 -3.54 -12.96 -4.59
C SER A 156 -4.54 -12.46 -3.56
N LYS A 157 -4.08 -11.82 -2.47
CA LYS A 157 -4.91 -11.24 -1.42
C LYS A 157 -5.25 -9.77 -1.68
N ILE A 158 -4.36 -9.04 -2.36
CA ILE A 158 -4.52 -7.60 -2.64
C ILE A 158 -5.42 -7.38 -3.87
N LEU A 159 -5.15 -8.11 -4.94
CA LEU A 159 -5.74 -7.85 -6.26
C LEU A 159 -7.28 -7.93 -6.31
N PRO A 160 -7.95 -8.86 -5.60
CA PRO A 160 -9.42 -8.89 -5.58
C PRO A 160 -10.06 -7.59 -5.06
N ALA A 161 -9.46 -6.96 -4.05
CA ALA A 161 -9.95 -5.69 -3.51
C ALA A 161 -9.76 -4.56 -4.53
N VAL A 162 -8.58 -4.48 -5.17
CA VAL A 162 -8.30 -3.49 -6.22
C VAL A 162 -9.27 -3.63 -7.41
N SER A 163 -9.56 -4.87 -7.82
CA SER A 163 -10.52 -5.15 -8.89
C SER A 163 -11.94 -4.69 -8.54
N HIS A 164 -12.34 -4.82 -7.26
CA HIS A 164 -13.61 -4.31 -6.77
C HIS A 164 -13.65 -2.77 -6.79
N ASP A 165 -12.62 -2.14 -6.23
CA ASP A 165 -12.51 -0.68 -6.09
C ASP A 165 -12.45 0.04 -7.45
N ILE A 166 -11.93 -0.60 -8.50
CA ILE A 166 -11.94 -0.09 -9.88
C ILE A 166 -13.36 0.08 -10.43
N THR A 167 -14.35 -0.60 -9.85
CA THR A 167 -15.77 -0.46 -10.25
C THR A 167 -16.61 0.31 -9.23
N ASP A 168 -15.96 0.96 -8.26
CA ASP A 168 -16.65 1.70 -7.22
C ASP A 168 -17.42 2.91 -7.77
N TRP A 169 -18.56 3.22 -7.16
CA TRP A 169 -19.39 4.34 -7.59
C TRP A 169 -18.72 5.71 -7.38
N VAL A 170 -17.73 5.81 -6.47
CA VAL A 170 -16.95 7.02 -6.21
C VAL A 170 -15.74 7.08 -7.15
N ALA A 171 -15.67 8.12 -7.99
CA ALA A 171 -14.60 8.31 -8.97
C ALA A 171 -13.19 8.33 -8.34
N ASN A 172 -13.01 9.02 -7.21
CA ASN A 172 -11.71 9.05 -6.54
C ASN A 172 -11.22 7.67 -6.09
N THR A 173 -12.13 6.78 -5.66
CA THR A 173 -11.79 5.39 -5.32
C THR A 173 -11.27 4.67 -6.56
N ARG A 174 -11.99 4.77 -7.69
CA ARG A 174 -11.58 4.16 -8.97
C ARG A 174 -10.22 4.67 -9.43
N ILE A 175 -9.98 5.99 -9.37
CA ILE A 175 -8.69 6.60 -9.73
C ILE A 175 -7.57 6.02 -8.87
N LYS A 176 -7.73 5.97 -7.54
CA LYS A 176 -6.70 5.42 -6.65
C LYS A 176 -6.48 3.93 -6.86
N ALA A 177 -7.53 3.16 -7.13
CA ALA A 177 -7.42 1.74 -7.42
C ALA A 177 -6.69 1.47 -8.74
N ALA A 178 -6.96 2.26 -9.79
CA ALA A 178 -6.25 2.17 -11.07
C ALA A 178 -4.76 2.55 -10.93
N GLN A 179 -4.45 3.62 -10.19
CA GLN A 179 -3.06 3.99 -9.85
C GLN A 179 -2.34 2.85 -9.11
N LEU A 180 -2.98 2.28 -8.09
CA LEU A 180 -2.42 1.17 -7.33
C LEU A 180 -2.23 -0.07 -8.22
N LEU A 181 -3.15 -0.35 -9.15
CA LEU A 181 -3.02 -1.47 -10.08
C LEU A 181 -1.76 -1.34 -10.95
N VAL A 182 -1.48 -0.15 -11.50
CA VAL A 182 -0.26 0.11 -12.26
C VAL A 182 0.98 -0.17 -11.41
N VAL A 183 1.01 0.34 -10.18
CA VAL A 183 2.12 0.09 -9.25
C VAL A 183 2.27 -1.42 -8.97
N LEU A 184 1.19 -2.15 -8.70
CA LEU A 184 1.25 -3.59 -8.46
C LEU A 184 1.79 -4.37 -9.66
N LEU A 185 1.39 -4.03 -10.88
CA LEU A 185 1.86 -4.69 -12.10
C LEU A 185 3.35 -4.48 -12.35
N LEU A 186 3.86 -3.27 -12.08
CA LEU A 186 5.29 -2.96 -12.15
C LEU A 186 6.15 -3.77 -11.19
N HIS A 187 5.55 -4.29 -10.11
CA HIS A 187 6.23 -5.15 -9.13
C HIS A 187 6.01 -6.65 -9.39
N ALA A 188 4.84 -7.02 -9.92
CA ALA A 188 4.45 -8.41 -10.11
C ALA A 188 5.25 -9.08 -11.24
N GLU A 189 5.59 -8.35 -12.30
CA GLU A 189 6.34 -8.89 -13.46
C GLU A 189 5.71 -10.22 -13.96
N ASP A 190 6.52 -11.27 -14.17
CA ASP A 190 6.06 -12.58 -14.65
C ASP A 190 4.99 -13.23 -13.74
N HIS A 191 4.95 -12.85 -12.46
CA HIS A 191 3.97 -13.34 -11.50
C HIS A 191 2.55 -12.80 -11.76
N ALA A 192 2.39 -11.78 -12.62
CA ALA A 192 1.08 -11.34 -13.07
C ALA A 192 0.35 -12.44 -13.88
N THR A 193 1.09 -13.34 -14.54
CA THR A 193 0.54 -14.39 -15.42
C THR A 193 -0.53 -15.25 -14.75
N GLN A 194 -0.32 -15.63 -13.48
CA GLN A 194 -1.29 -16.47 -12.74
C GLN A 194 -2.59 -15.73 -12.37
N HIS A 195 -2.63 -14.40 -12.53
CA HIS A 195 -3.77 -13.54 -12.22
C HIS A 195 -4.45 -12.98 -13.47
N MET A 196 -4.07 -13.44 -14.66
CA MET A 196 -4.48 -12.82 -15.94
C MET A 196 -5.98 -12.74 -16.14
N GLU A 197 -6.76 -13.74 -15.71
CA GLU A 197 -8.23 -13.70 -15.83
C GLU A 197 -8.83 -12.47 -15.11
N LEU A 198 -8.42 -12.27 -13.85
CA LEU A 198 -8.87 -11.12 -13.06
C LEU A 198 -8.28 -9.82 -13.58
N LEU A 199 -7.01 -9.82 -13.98
CA LEU A 199 -6.35 -8.62 -14.52
C LEU A 199 -7.01 -8.15 -15.83
N LEU A 200 -7.27 -9.06 -16.78
CA LEU A 200 -7.87 -8.70 -18.06
C LEU A 200 -9.28 -8.14 -17.88
N SER A 201 -10.10 -8.76 -17.03
CA SER A 201 -11.44 -8.25 -16.73
C SER A 201 -11.41 -6.89 -16.02
N THR A 202 -10.44 -6.69 -15.12
CA THR A 202 -10.25 -5.42 -14.41
C THR A 202 -9.77 -4.31 -15.35
N LEU A 203 -8.78 -4.59 -16.19
CA LEU A 203 -8.25 -3.64 -17.17
C LEU A 203 -9.30 -3.27 -18.22
N TYR A 204 -10.07 -4.25 -18.71
CA TYR A 204 -11.16 -3.99 -19.65
C TYR A 204 -12.19 -3.00 -19.09
N ARG A 205 -12.56 -3.15 -17.82
CA ARG A 205 -13.47 -2.21 -17.14
C ARG A 205 -12.82 -0.83 -16.96
N SER A 206 -11.55 -0.80 -16.54
CA SER A 206 -10.81 0.45 -16.33
C SER A 206 -10.67 1.27 -17.61
N CYS A 207 -10.39 0.62 -18.75
CA CYS A 207 -10.26 1.29 -20.05
C CYS A 207 -11.58 1.82 -20.61
N LEU A 208 -12.72 1.36 -20.10
CA LEU A 208 -14.07 1.82 -20.47
C LEU A 208 -14.65 2.82 -19.47
N ASP A 209 -13.86 3.25 -18.47
CA ASP A 209 -14.33 4.21 -17.47
C ASP A 209 -14.60 5.58 -18.11
N GLU A 210 -15.64 6.25 -17.64
CA GLU A 210 -16.00 7.60 -18.08
C GLU A 210 -15.03 8.66 -17.51
N GLU A 211 -14.36 8.36 -16.39
CA GLU A 211 -13.37 9.23 -15.79
C GLU A 211 -12.01 9.05 -16.48
N GLU A 212 -11.56 10.10 -17.19
CA GLU A 212 -10.30 10.10 -17.94
C GLU A 212 -9.09 9.76 -17.05
N LYS A 213 -9.11 10.20 -15.79
CA LYS A 213 -8.04 9.88 -14.82
C LYS A 213 -7.98 8.40 -14.42
N VAL A 214 -9.01 7.60 -14.68
CA VAL A 214 -8.94 6.13 -14.49
C VAL A 214 -8.24 5.49 -15.69
N VAL A 215 -8.43 6.04 -16.90
CA VAL A 215 -7.86 5.51 -18.15
C VAL A 215 -6.38 5.89 -18.33
N LEU A 216 -6.00 7.13 -17.98
CA LEU A 216 -4.66 7.70 -18.28
C LEU A 216 -3.59 7.51 -17.17
N ASN A 217 -3.67 6.45 -16.38
CA ASN A 217 -2.74 6.20 -15.26
C ASN A 217 -1.33 5.74 -15.69
#